data_AF-A0A1F7JMG6-F1
#
_entry.id   AF-A0A1F7JMG6-F1
#
_cell.length_a   1.000
_cell.length_b   1.000
_cell.length_c   1.000
_cell.angle_alpha   90.00
_cell.angle_beta   90.00
_cell.angle_gamma   90.00
#
_symmetry.space_group_name_H-M   'P 1'
#
loop_
_entity.id
_entity.type
_entity.pdbx_description
1 polymer ?
#
loop_
_entity_poly.entity_id
_entity_poly.type
_entity_poly.pdbx_seq_one_letter_code
_entity_poly.pdbx_strand_id
1 'polypeptide(L)'
;VARELSRLGYFVYASQANFLLVKIGSNAKELCSKLREKGILVKDRSSKKYIEGCIRITIRSPKENMQLINAFEDIALKKYALIDRDGTLIFEPQDTFQVESIKKLKVLNGAISGLKELIKQGYKLILITNQDGLGTATFPKKDFEGPQNKMLQIFKENGITFTKIYICPHSPSDNCECRKPKTGLIKNFLKVNKMDKKKSFVCGDRLTDNLLATNIGIKFIPVKTNRNFYNALKKGGVI
;
A
#
# COMPACT_ATOMS: atom_id res chain seq x y z
N VAL A 1 -9.75 0.99 23.96
CA VAL A 1 -8.63 1.84 23.50
C VAL A 1 -7.33 1.05 23.33
N ALA A 2 -6.76 0.45 24.38
CA ALA A 2 -5.46 -0.24 24.29
C ALA A 2 -5.39 -1.27 23.14
N ARG A 3 -6.39 -2.16 23.04
CA ARG A 3 -6.50 -3.14 21.95
C ARG A 3 -6.50 -2.51 20.55
N GLU A 4 -7.22 -1.41 20.36
CA GLU A 4 -7.29 -0.73 19.06
C GLU A 4 -5.96 -0.06 18.70
N LEU A 5 -5.29 0.57 19.67
CA LEU A 5 -3.95 1.13 19.44
C LEU A 5 -2.92 0.03 19.12
N SER A 6 -3.01 -1.13 19.78
CA SER A 6 -2.19 -2.30 19.43
C SER A 6 -2.47 -2.80 18.01
N ARG A 7 -3.73 -2.78 17.55
CA ARG A 7 -4.12 -3.13 16.17
C ARG A 7 -3.50 -2.17 15.15
N LEU A 8 -3.29 -0.91 15.52
CA LEU A 8 -2.58 0.09 14.71
C LEU A 8 -1.05 -0.05 14.77
N GLY A 9 -0.54 -1.06 15.47
CA GLY A 9 0.89 -1.36 15.57
C GLY A 9 1.62 -0.60 16.66
N TYR A 10 0.91 0.05 17.59
CA TYR A 10 1.54 0.71 18.73
C TYR A 10 1.68 -0.25 19.91
N PHE A 11 2.83 -0.20 20.59
CA PHE A 11 3.00 -0.95 21.83
C PHE A 11 2.39 -0.15 22.99
N VAL A 12 1.44 -0.75 23.70
CA VAL A 12 0.68 -0.10 24.77
C VAL A 12 0.97 -0.79 26.10
N TYR A 13 1.45 -0.01 27.06
CA TYR A 13 1.53 -0.43 28.46
C TYR A 13 0.22 -0.01 29.15
N ALA A 14 -0.55 -1.01 29.57
CA ALA A 14 -1.77 -0.78 30.34
C ALA A 14 -1.41 -0.26 31.75
N SER A 15 -2.22 0.64 32.28
CA SER A 15 -2.10 1.16 33.64
C SER A 15 -3.35 0.80 34.43
N GLN A 16 -3.22 0.67 35.75
CA GLN A 16 -4.38 0.59 36.65
C GLN A 16 -5.02 1.97 36.90
N ALA A 17 -4.41 3.05 36.44
CA ALA A 17 -4.99 4.38 36.46
C ALA A 17 -5.66 4.74 35.12
N ASN A 18 -6.39 5.87 35.09
CA ASN A 18 -7.09 6.40 33.92
C ASN A 18 -6.14 6.99 32.83
N PHE A 19 -5.07 6.28 32.49
CA PHE A 19 -4.18 6.63 31.39
C PHE A 19 -3.55 5.39 30.76
N LEU A 20 -3.08 5.53 29.52
CA LEU A 20 -2.22 4.55 28.85
C LEU A 20 -0.85 5.16 28.62
N LEU A 21 0.19 4.33 28.68
CA LEU A 21 1.51 4.69 28.18
C LEU A 21 1.71 3.97 26.85
N VAL A 22 2.08 4.71 25.80
CA VAL A 22 2.22 4.17 24.44
C VAL A 22 3.63 4.43 23.93
N LYS A 23 4.33 3.40 23.48
CA LYS A 23 5.66 3.51 22.88
C LYS A 23 5.55 3.99 21.44
N ILE A 24 6.18 5.12 21.14
CA ILE A 24 6.20 5.73 19.81
C ILE A 24 7.61 5.72 19.21
N GLY A 25 8.64 5.87 20.05
CA GLY A 25 10.03 5.99 19.63
C GLY A 25 10.44 7.45 19.37
N SER A 26 11.33 7.68 18.40
CA SER A 26 11.91 9.00 18.10
C SER A 26 10.86 10.07 17.75
N ASN A 27 9.71 9.66 17.22
CA ASN A 27 8.67 10.58 16.74
C ASN A 27 7.63 10.95 17.81
N ALA A 28 7.86 10.58 19.08
CA ALA A 28 6.92 10.79 20.18
C ALA A 28 6.50 12.26 20.35
N LYS A 29 7.45 13.20 20.24
CA LYS A 29 7.21 14.63 20.39
C LYS A 29 6.32 15.19 19.27
N GLU A 30 6.60 14.80 18.03
CA GLU A 30 5.81 15.21 16.86
C GLU A 30 4.39 14.63 16.93
N LEU A 31 4.26 13.34 17.27
CA LEU A 31 2.95 12.71 17.44
C LEU A 31 2.15 13.38 18.58
N CYS A 32 2.80 13.72 19.69
CA CYS A 32 2.15 14.48 20.77
C CYS A 32 1.56 15.80 20.26
N SER A 33 2.28 16.56 19.43
CA SER A 33 1.78 17.82 18.86
C SER A 33 0.51 17.58 18.02
N LYS A 34 0.59 16.64 17.07
CA LYS A 34 -0.52 16.30 16.17
C LYS A 34 -1.77 15.82 16.93
N LEU A 35 -1.58 15.07 18.02
CA LEU A 35 -2.67 14.60 18.87
C LEU A 35 -3.30 15.75 19.66
N ARG A 36 -2.51 16.68 20.20
CA ARG A 36 -3.03 17.87 20.90
C ARG A 36 -3.83 18.77 19.99
N GLU A 37 -3.36 18.97 18.74
CA GLU A 37 -4.11 19.71 17.71
C GLU A 37 -5.48 19.09 17.42
N LYS A 38 -5.63 17.78 17.62
CA LYS A 38 -6.91 17.04 17.52
C LYS A 38 -7.71 17.01 18.84
N GLY A 39 -7.31 17.79 19.85
CA GLY A 39 -7.97 17.88 21.16
C GLY A 39 -7.69 16.71 22.10
N ILE A 40 -6.70 15.85 21.79
CA ILE A 40 -6.38 14.69 22.62
C ILE A 40 -5.47 15.09 23.79
N LEU A 41 -5.87 14.71 25.00
CA LEU A 41 -5.08 14.92 26.22
C LEU A 41 -3.88 13.97 26.29
N VAL A 42 -2.74 14.42 25.77
CA VAL A 42 -1.49 13.68 25.74
C VAL A 42 -0.33 14.47 26.34
N LYS A 43 0.49 13.78 27.14
CA LYS A 43 1.73 14.30 27.73
C LYS A 43 2.93 13.55 27.14
N ASP A 44 3.90 14.31 26.64
CA ASP A 44 5.16 13.77 26.20
C ASP A 44 5.96 13.25 27.41
N ARG A 45 6.43 12.01 27.33
CA ARG A 45 7.30 11.36 28.33
C ARG A 45 8.55 10.78 27.68
N SER A 46 8.83 11.14 26.43
CA SER A 46 9.85 10.51 25.60
C SER A 46 11.28 10.69 26.09
N SER A 47 11.54 11.70 26.92
CA SER A 47 12.85 11.95 27.54
C SER A 47 13.01 11.39 28.95
N LYS A 48 12.00 10.68 29.48
CA LYS A 48 12.04 10.16 30.85
C LYS A 48 12.71 8.78 30.89
N LYS A 49 13.61 8.60 31.87
CA LYS A 49 14.33 7.35 32.12
C LYS A 49 13.35 6.18 32.27
N TYR A 50 13.66 5.04 31.62
CA TYR A 50 12.88 3.79 31.59
C TYR A 50 11.61 3.79 30.74
N ILE A 51 11.19 4.94 30.22
CA ILE A 51 10.00 5.08 29.37
C ILE A 51 10.32 5.96 28.15
N GLU A 52 11.55 5.88 27.65
CA GLU A 52 12.05 6.69 26.55
C GLU A 52 11.19 6.47 25.30
N GLY A 53 10.92 7.52 24.54
CA GLY A 53 10.05 7.45 23.36
C GLY A 53 8.57 7.12 23.66
N CYS A 54 8.12 7.14 24.92
CA CYS A 54 6.71 6.95 25.25
C CYS A 54 5.93 8.27 25.37
N ILE A 55 4.62 8.18 25.14
CA ILE A 55 3.65 9.24 25.42
C ILE A 55 2.61 8.73 26.42
N ARG A 56 2.15 9.61 27.33
CA ARG A 56 1.06 9.32 28.26
C ARG A 56 -0.24 9.89 27.70
N ILE A 57 -1.24 9.05 27.54
CA ILE A 57 -2.56 9.41 27.03
C ILE A 57 -3.59 9.23 28.14
N THR A 58 -4.35 10.27 28.47
CA THR A 58 -5.43 10.15 29.45
C THR A 58 -6.62 9.42 28.81
N ILE A 59 -7.18 8.43 29.51
CA ILE A 59 -8.39 7.71 29.09
C ILE A 59 -9.58 8.32 29.80
N ARG A 60 -10.67 8.57 29.06
CA ARG A 60 -11.85 9.26 29.57
C ARG A 60 -13.13 8.56 29.12
N SER A 61 -14.17 9.32 28.82
CA SER A 61 -15.47 8.82 28.39
C SER A 61 -15.37 7.99 27.09
N PRO A 62 -16.34 7.10 26.81
CA PRO A 62 -16.38 6.35 25.54
C PRO A 62 -16.29 7.23 24.30
N LYS A 63 -16.92 8.41 24.31
CA LYS A 63 -16.89 9.38 23.19
C LYS A 63 -15.47 9.91 22.94
N GLU A 64 -14.79 10.32 24.00
CA GLU A 64 -13.40 10.82 23.90
C GLU A 64 -12.42 9.71 23.53
N ASN A 65 -12.68 8.48 24.00
CA ASN A 65 -11.92 7.31 23.63
C ASN A 65 -12.07 6.97 22.14
N MET A 66 -13.26 7.16 21.55
CA MET A 66 -13.45 7.04 20.09
C MET A 66 -12.70 8.14 19.33
N GLN A 67 -12.76 9.39 19.79
CA GLN A 67 -12.01 10.49 19.18
C GLN A 67 -10.49 10.24 19.20
N LEU A 68 -9.98 9.71 20.32
CA LEU A 68 -8.60 9.28 20.47
C LEU A 68 -8.23 8.20 19.44
N ILE A 69 -9.03 7.15 19.31
CA ILE A 69 -8.77 6.07 18.35
C ILE A 69 -8.75 6.64 16.93
N ASN A 70 -9.75 7.44 16.55
CA ASN A 70 -9.83 8.06 15.22
C ASN A 70 -8.61 8.96 14.94
N ALA A 71 -8.16 9.73 15.93
CA ALA A 71 -6.96 10.56 15.80
C ALA A 71 -5.70 9.72 15.52
N PHE A 72 -5.56 8.58 16.18
CA PHE A 72 -4.47 7.65 15.93
C PHE A 72 -4.58 6.99 14.55
N GLU A 73 -5.77 6.59 14.13
CA GLU A 73 -6.01 6.03 12.79
C GLU A 73 -5.68 7.02 11.67
N ASP A 74 -6.02 8.29 11.88
CA ASP A 74 -5.71 9.40 10.98
C ASP A 74 -4.20 9.66 10.87
N ILE A 75 -3.45 9.42 11.94
CA ILE A 75 -2.01 9.72 12.00
C ILE A 75 -1.16 8.50 11.62
N ALA A 76 -1.67 7.29 11.85
CA ALA A 76 -0.96 6.05 11.57
C ALA A 76 -0.53 5.97 10.10
N LEU A 77 0.75 5.68 9.90
CA LEU A 77 1.29 5.37 8.58
C LEU A 77 0.74 4.00 8.14
N LYS A 78 0.41 3.91 6.85
CA LYS A 78 -0.16 2.71 6.23
C LYS A 78 0.88 2.06 5.33
N LYS A 79 0.98 0.74 5.37
CA LYS A 79 1.82 -0.05 4.45
C LYS A 79 1.08 -0.18 3.13
N TYR A 80 1.75 0.12 2.03
CA TYR A 80 1.21 -0.06 0.69
C TYR A 80 2.11 -0.97 -0.13
N ALA A 81 1.48 -1.90 -0.85
CA ALA A 81 2.12 -2.69 -1.89
C ALA A 81 1.61 -2.16 -3.24
N LEU A 82 2.47 -1.49 -3.99
CA LEU A 82 2.18 -1.03 -5.35
C LEU A 82 2.65 -2.13 -6.29
N ILE A 83 1.72 -2.73 -7.04
CA ILE A 83 1.96 -3.98 -7.74
C ILE A 83 1.65 -3.77 -9.22
N ASP A 84 2.59 -4.15 -10.06
CA ASP A 84 2.38 -4.19 -11.51
C ASP A 84 1.44 -5.32 -11.91
N ARG A 85 0.81 -5.22 -13.09
CA ARG A 85 -0.21 -6.17 -13.53
C ARG A 85 0.38 -7.26 -14.42
N ASP A 86 0.80 -6.88 -15.61
CA ASP A 86 1.26 -7.75 -16.68
C ASP A 86 2.67 -8.27 -16.35
N GLY A 87 2.94 -9.56 -16.51
CA GLY A 87 4.25 -10.13 -16.17
C GLY A 87 4.45 -10.35 -14.66
N THR A 88 3.62 -9.73 -13.83
CA THR A 88 3.71 -9.73 -12.36
C THR A 88 2.57 -10.49 -11.68
N LEU A 89 1.31 -10.13 -11.95
CA LEU A 89 0.11 -10.80 -11.41
C LEU A 89 -0.57 -11.70 -12.42
N ILE A 90 -0.55 -11.29 -13.69
CA ILE A 90 -1.06 -12.06 -14.82
C ILE A 90 0.03 -12.25 -15.86
N PHE A 91 -0.12 -13.27 -16.68
CA PHE A 91 0.80 -13.54 -17.77
C PHE A 91 0.79 -12.39 -18.78
N GLU A 92 1.96 -11.85 -19.12
CA GLU A 92 2.17 -10.91 -20.22
C GLU A 92 2.47 -11.70 -21.51
N PRO A 93 1.60 -11.58 -22.53
CA PRO A 93 1.86 -12.17 -23.85
C PRO A 93 3.11 -11.56 -24.48
N GLN A 94 3.95 -12.39 -25.11
CA GLN A 94 5.24 -11.94 -25.67
C GLN A 94 5.14 -11.51 -27.14
N ASP A 95 4.00 -11.77 -27.76
CA ASP A 95 3.63 -11.36 -29.12
C ASP A 95 3.09 -9.93 -29.13
N THR A 96 2.10 -9.63 -28.28
CA THR A 96 1.40 -8.34 -28.28
C THR A 96 1.73 -7.47 -27.08
N PHE A 97 2.30 -8.03 -26.00
CA PHE A 97 2.48 -7.36 -24.70
C PHE A 97 1.17 -6.80 -24.11
N GLN A 98 0.02 -7.27 -24.61
CA GLN A 98 -1.31 -6.82 -24.23
C GLN A 98 -2.16 -8.04 -23.87
N VAL A 99 -3.06 -7.87 -22.90
CA VAL A 99 -4.07 -8.87 -22.54
C VAL A 99 -5.42 -8.36 -23.02
N GLU A 100 -5.65 -8.46 -24.33
CA GLU A 100 -6.83 -7.93 -25.03
C GLU A 100 -7.99 -8.92 -25.15
N SER A 101 -7.89 -10.11 -24.53
CA SER A 101 -8.99 -11.07 -24.51
C SER A 101 -8.94 -12.00 -23.30
N ILE A 102 -10.10 -12.55 -22.92
CA ILE A 102 -10.22 -13.47 -21.77
C ILE A 102 -9.36 -14.73 -21.99
N LYS A 103 -9.16 -15.16 -23.23
CA LYS A 103 -8.30 -16.32 -23.57
C LYS A 103 -6.83 -16.07 -23.22
N LYS A 104 -6.36 -14.82 -23.30
CA LYS A 104 -5.00 -14.42 -22.92
C LYS A 104 -4.85 -14.18 -21.41
N LEU A 105 -5.96 -14.04 -20.67
CA LEU A 105 -5.94 -13.84 -19.22
C LEU A 105 -5.51 -15.12 -18.50
N LYS A 106 -4.33 -15.09 -17.89
CA LYS A 106 -3.82 -16.16 -17.02
C LYS A 106 -3.23 -15.58 -15.75
N VAL A 107 -3.86 -15.84 -14.60
CA VAL A 107 -3.31 -15.47 -13.29
C VAL A 107 -2.03 -16.27 -13.04
N LEU A 108 -0.95 -15.60 -12.66
CA LEU A 108 0.34 -16.23 -12.42
C LEU A 108 0.35 -17.02 -11.10
N ASN A 109 1.16 -18.07 -11.07
CA ASN A 109 1.37 -18.87 -9.87
C ASN A 109 1.84 -17.99 -8.71
N GLY A 110 1.26 -18.19 -7.53
CA GLY A 110 1.59 -17.42 -6.34
C GLY A 110 1.01 -16.00 -6.29
N ALA A 111 0.31 -15.52 -7.33
CA ALA A 111 -0.34 -14.20 -7.28
C ALA A 111 -1.39 -14.15 -6.16
N ILE A 112 -2.33 -15.10 -6.15
CA ILE A 112 -3.40 -15.15 -5.14
C ILE A 112 -2.83 -15.35 -3.72
N SER A 113 -1.94 -16.32 -3.52
CA SER A 113 -1.37 -16.59 -2.20
C SER A 113 -0.50 -15.42 -1.71
N GLY A 114 0.29 -14.81 -2.58
CA GLY A 114 1.13 -13.66 -2.25
C GLY A 114 0.29 -12.44 -1.84
N LEU A 115 -0.75 -12.12 -2.61
CA LEU A 115 -1.66 -11.01 -2.28
C LEU A 115 -2.40 -11.25 -0.94
N LYS A 116 -2.84 -12.49 -0.66
CA LYS A 116 -3.45 -12.86 0.62
C LYS A 116 -2.49 -12.65 1.79
N GLU A 117 -1.23 -13.05 1.66
CA GLU A 117 -0.23 -12.87 2.72
C GLU A 117 0.06 -11.39 2.96
N LEU A 118 0.16 -10.57 1.91
CA LEU A 118 0.27 -9.12 2.05
C LEU A 118 -0.92 -8.51 2.81
N ILE A 119 -2.15 -8.90 2.47
CA ILE A 119 -3.35 -8.44 3.18
C ILE A 119 -3.29 -8.85 4.66
N LYS A 120 -2.93 -10.09 4.95
CA LYS A 120 -2.78 -10.61 6.33
C LYS A 120 -1.75 -9.81 7.13
N GLN A 121 -0.68 -9.34 6.50
CA GLN A 121 0.33 -8.48 7.12
C GLN A 121 -0.06 -6.99 7.19
N GLY A 122 -1.27 -6.65 6.77
CA GLY A 122 -1.84 -5.30 6.85
C GLY A 122 -1.45 -4.37 5.69
N TYR A 123 -0.99 -4.90 4.57
CA TYR A 123 -0.74 -4.10 3.38
C TYR A 123 -2.04 -3.72 2.68
N LYS A 124 -2.10 -2.46 2.24
CA LYS A 124 -3.10 -1.99 1.28
C LYS A 124 -2.56 -2.19 -0.13
N LEU A 125 -3.31 -2.93 -0.95
CA LEU A 125 -2.90 -3.27 -2.30
C LEU A 125 -3.26 -2.15 -3.28
N ILE A 126 -2.31 -1.75 -4.11
CA ILE A 126 -2.49 -0.78 -5.19
C ILE A 126 -2.05 -1.45 -6.48
N LEU A 127 -2.94 -1.53 -7.47
CA LEU A 127 -2.56 -2.00 -8.81
C LEU A 127 -2.09 -0.79 -9.62
N ILE A 128 -0.93 -0.87 -10.27
CA ILE A 128 -0.42 0.19 -11.14
C ILE A 128 0.18 -0.37 -12.43
N THR A 129 -0.38 -0.01 -13.58
CA THR A 129 0.01 -0.56 -14.89
C THR A 129 0.09 0.51 -15.98
N ASN A 130 1.01 0.32 -16.92
CA ASN A 130 1.04 1.02 -18.21
C ASN A 130 0.32 0.12 -19.24
N GLN A 131 -0.62 0.67 -20.00
CA GLN A 131 -1.42 -0.03 -21.01
C GLN A 131 -1.29 0.72 -22.33
N ASP A 132 -0.21 0.44 -23.04
CA ASP A 132 0.24 1.19 -24.21
C ASP A 132 -0.85 1.19 -25.29
N GLY A 133 -1.36 2.39 -25.62
CA GLY A 133 -2.38 2.56 -26.66
C GLY A 133 -3.79 2.22 -26.22
N LEU A 134 -4.07 2.06 -24.93
CA LEU A 134 -5.43 1.79 -24.45
C LEU A 134 -6.40 2.92 -24.86
N GLY A 135 -7.45 2.56 -25.58
CA GLY A 135 -8.43 3.49 -26.13
C GLY A 135 -8.16 3.91 -27.58
N THR A 136 -7.05 3.47 -28.17
CA THR A 136 -6.77 3.64 -29.62
C THR A 136 -7.51 2.57 -30.43
N ALA A 137 -7.50 2.72 -31.76
CA ALA A 137 -8.06 1.70 -32.67
C ALA A 137 -7.34 0.35 -32.57
N THR A 138 -6.03 0.34 -32.27
CA THR A 138 -5.24 -0.89 -32.13
C THR A 138 -5.41 -1.56 -30.77
N PHE A 139 -5.83 -0.82 -29.73
CA PHE A 139 -6.17 -1.40 -28.43
C PHE A 139 -7.42 -0.74 -27.81
N PRO A 140 -8.62 -1.09 -28.30
CA PRO A 140 -9.86 -0.53 -27.83
C PRO A 140 -10.13 -0.81 -26.35
N LYS A 141 -10.75 0.17 -25.67
CA LYS A 141 -11.08 0.07 -24.24
C LYS A 141 -11.92 -1.17 -23.90
N LYS A 142 -12.85 -1.55 -24.77
CA LYS A 142 -13.69 -2.75 -24.62
C LYS A 142 -12.88 -4.05 -24.51
N ASP A 143 -11.76 -4.13 -25.24
CA ASP A 143 -10.92 -5.33 -25.32
C ASP A 143 -10.03 -5.46 -24.07
N PHE A 144 -9.73 -4.33 -23.42
CA PHE A 144 -9.12 -4.29 -22.09
C PHE A 144 -10.11 -4.57 -20.95
N GLU A 145 -11.32 -4.00 -21.01
CA GLU A 145 -12.29 -4.04 -19.91
C GLU A 145 -12.74 -5.46 -19.56
N GLY A 146 -12.98 -6.31 -20.55
CA GLY A 146 -13.38 -7.70 -20.32
C GLY A 146 -12.36 -8.49 -19.48
N PRO A 147 -11.11 -8.63 -19.93
CA PRO A 147 -10.04 -9.30 -19.19
C PRO A 147 -9.74 -8.63 -17.84
N GLN A 148 -9.69 -7.29 -17.79
CA GLN A 148 -9.47 -6.55 -16.55
C GLN A 148 -10.54 -6.86 -15.51
N ASN A 149 -11.82 -6.82 -15.90
CA ASN A 149 -12.94 -7.10 -15.00
C ASN A 149 -12.93 -8.57 -14.54
N LYS A 150 -12.62 -9.51 -15.44
CA LYS A 150 -12.52 -10.93 -15.09
C LYS A 150 -11.38 -11.19 -14.10
N MET A 151 -10.22 -10.54 -14.30
CA MET A 151 -9.09 -10.60 -13.36
C MET A 151 -9.51 -10.09 -11.97
N LEU A 152 -10.16 -8.92 -11.90
CA LEU A 152 -10.63 -8.35 -10.64
C LEU A 152 -11.68 -9.23 -9.97
N GLN A 153 -12.57 -9.86 -10.74
CA GLN A 153 -13.54 -10.82 -10.23
C GLN A 153 -12.84 -12.02 -9.58
N ILE A 154 -11.86 -12.65 -10.26
CA ILE A 154 -11.10 -13.79 -9.72
C ILE A 154 -10.42 -13.41 -8.39
N PHE A 155 -9.80 -12.24 -8.32
CA PHE A 155 -9.19 -11.76 -7.08
C PHE A 155 -10.23 -11.51 -6.00
N LYS A 156 -11.37 -10.89 -6.32
CA LYS A 156 -12.45 -10.63 -5.37
C LYS A 156 -13.06 -11.92 -4.80
N GLU A 157 -13.29 -12.93 -5.64
CA GLU A 157 -13.75 -14.27 -5.22
C GLU A 157 -12.75 -14.94 -4.26
N ASN A 158 -11.48 -14.57 -4.34
CA ASN A 158 -10.43 -14.99 -3.42
C ASN A 158 -10.24 -14.06 -2.21
N GLY A 159 -11.16 -13.12 -1.96
CA GLY A 159 -11.08 -12.17 -0.84
C GLY A 159 -10.00 -11.09 -1.01
N ILE A 160 -9.50 -10.89 -2.23
CA ILE A 160 -8.46 -9.89 -2.54
C ILE A 160 -9.13 -8.67 -3.16
N THR A 161 -8.94 -7.51 -2.54
CA THR A 161 -9.45 -6.22 -3.05
C THR A 161 -8.32 -5.21 -3.15
N PHE A 162 -8.22 -4.56 -4.31
CA PHE A 162 -7.30 -3.45 -4.51
C PHE A 162 -7.92 -2.16 -3.96
N THR A 163 -7.15 -1.45 -3.13
CA THR A 163 -7.57 -0.15 -2.57
C THR A 163 -7.72 0.89 -3.67
N LYS A 164 -6.81 0.86 -4.65
CA LYS A 164 -6.86 1.68 -5.87
C LYS A 164 -6.25 0.92 -7.03
N ILE A 165 -6.71 1.27 -8.23
CA ILE A 165 -6.19 0.79 -9.51
C ILE A 165 -5.82 2.01 -10.33
N TYR A 166 -4.60 2.04 -10.83
CA TYR A 166 -4.00 3.12 -11.59
C TYR A 166 -3.56 2.60 -12.95
N ILE A 167 -4.12 3.17 -14.01
CA ILE A 167 -3.85 2.74 -15.39
C ILE A 167 -3.39 3.97 -16.18
N CYS A 168 -2.19 3.90 -16.75
CA CYS A 168 -1.75 4.85 -17.77
C CYS A 168 -2.08 4.27 -19.16
N PRO A 169 -2.92 4.92 -19.98
CA PRO A 169 -3.27 4.42 -21.32
C PRO A 169 -2.27 4.81 -22.42
N HIS A 170 -1.30 5.65 -22.09
CA HIS A 170 -0.45 6.31 -23.07
C HIS A 170 0.75 5.45 -23.48
N SER A 171 1.11 5.60 -24.75
CA SER A 171 2.35 5.08 -25.34
C SER A 171 3.57 5.87 -24.84
N PRO A 172 4.80 5.38 -25.07
CA PRO A 172 6.02 6.15 -24.80
C PRO A 172 6.09 7.49 -25.55
N SER A 173 5.58 7.56 -26.78
CA SER A 173 5.64 8.75 -27.64
C SER A 173 4.75 9.91 -27.17
N ASP A 174 3.71 9.62 -26.38
CA ASP A 174 2.77 10.63 -25.90
C ASP A 174 3.38 11.57 -24.83
N ASN A 175 4.57 11.25 -24.31
CA ASN A 175 5.29 12.03 -23.30
C ASN A 175 4.48 12.42 -22.05
N CYS A 176 3.40 11.68 -21.75
CA CYS A 176 2.49 12.00 -20.65
C CYS A 176 3.17 11.98 -19.26
N GLU A 177 2.54 12.60 -18.27
CA GLU A 177 3.03 12.64 -16.89
C GLU A 177 2.65 11.42 -16.04
N CYS A 178 1.75 10.58 -16.53
CA CYS A 178 1.20 9.46 -15.76
C CYS A 178 1.89 8.11 -16.01
N ARG A 179 2.67 7.95 -17.09
CA ARG A 179 3.34 6.69 -17.43
C ARG A 179 4.47 6.38 -16.45
N LYS A 180 4.53 5.16 -15.92
CA LYS A 180 5.70 4.70 -15.12
C LYS A 180 6.97 4.83 -15.98
N PRO A 181 8.08 5.38 -15.45
CA PRO A 181 8.38 5.53 -14.03
C PRO A 181 7.94 6.85 -13.37
N LYS A 182 7.26 7.74 -14.09
CA LYS A 182 6.77 9.00 -13.52
C LYS A 182 5.73 8.72 -12.42
N THR A 183 5.66 9.61 -11.43
CA THR A 183 4.73 9.47 -10.30
C THR A 183 3.40 10.20 -10.53
N GLY A 184 3.18 10.84 -11.67
CA GLY A 184 2.01 11.70 -11.91
C GLY A 184 0.68 11.01 -11.63
N LEU A 185 0.57 9.73 -12.02
CA LEU A 185 -0.63 8.92 -11.83
C LEU A 185 -1.01 8.68 -10.36
N ILE A 186 -0.01 8.68 -9.47
CA ILE A 186 -0.19 8.44 -8.03
C ILE A 186 0.18 9.66 -7.18
N LYS A 187 0.49 10.82 -7.79
CA LYS A 187 0.98 12.01 -7.07
C LYS A 187 -0.01 12.47 -6.00
N ASN A 188 -1.29 12.56 -6.35
CA ASN A 188 -2.33 12.93 -5.39
C ASN A 188 -2.47 11.88 -4.29
N PHE A 189 -2.40 10.59 -4.65
CA PHE A 189 -2.46 9.50 -3.68
C PHE A 189 -1.33 9.57 -2.66
N LEU A 190 -0.09 9.80 -3.09
CA LEU A 190 1.07 9.95 -2.22
C LEU A 190 0.97 11.20 -1.33
N LYS A 191 0.31 12.27 -1.81
CA LYS A 191 0.09 13.50 -1.04
C LYS A 191 -0.94 13.31 0.07
N VAL A 192 -2.07 12.65 -0.23
CA VAL A 192 -3.20 12.56 0.71
C VAL A 192 -3.11 11.34 1.63
N ASN A 193 -2.40 10.28 1.22
CA ASN A 193 -2.26 9.06 2.03
C ASN A 193 -0.93 9.04 2.77
N LYS A 194 -1.01 8.80 4.08
CA LYS A 194 0.16 8.61 4.94
C LYS A 194 0.77 7.24 4.71
N MET A 195 1.75 7.17 3.82
CA MET A 195 2.49 5.95 3.49
C MET A 195 3.67 5.73 4.45
N ASP A 196 3.81 4.53 4.99
CA ASP A 196 5.04 4.09 5.65
C ASP A 196 6.07 3.76 4.56
N LYS A 197 6.90 4.71 4.16
CA LYS A 197 7.89 4.52 3.09
C LYS A 197 8.88 3.38 3.37
N LYS A 198 9.21 3.13 4.65
CA LYS A 198 10.16 2.08 5.04
C LYS A 198 9.58 0.68 4.88
N LYS A 199 8.26 0.55 5.00
CA LYS A 199 7.56 -0.74 4.91
C LYS A 199 6.77 -0.91 3.62
N SER A 200 6.61 0.13 2.81
CA SER A 200 5.93 0.07 1.53
C SER A 200 6.90 -0.28 0.41
N PHE A 201 6.39 -0.85 -0.68
CA PHE A 201 7.22 -1.25 -1.81
C PHE A 201 6.47 -1.18 -3.13
N VAL A 202 7.24 -1.11 -4.22
CA VAL A 202 6.77 -1.44 -5.57
C VAL A 202 7.22 -2.86 -5.91
N CYS A 203 6.35 -3.66 -6.50
CA CYS A 203 6.65 -5.00 -6.99
C CYS A 203 6.27 -5.09 -8.47
N GLY A 204 7.24 -5.42 -9.31
CA GLY A 204 7.07 -5.44 -10.76
C GLY A 204 8.25 -6.12 -11.44
N ASP A 205 8.15 -6.35 -12.73
CA ASP A 205 9.13 -7.09 -13.51
C ASP A 205 10.02 -6.22 -14.40
N ARG A 206 9.68 -4.94 -14.56
CA ARG A 206 10.39 -4.03 -15.47
C ARG A 206 11.24 -3.01 -14.71
N LEU A 207 12.26 -2.48 -15.40
CA LEU A 207 13.08 -1.36 -14.90
C LEU A 207 12.23 -0.13 -14.55
N THR A 208 11.13 0.09 -15.28
CA THR A 208 10.19 1.18 -15.01
C THR A 208 9.55 1.10 -13.62
N ASP A 209 9.35 -0.10 -13.09
CA ASP A 209 8.82 -0.30 -11.73
C ASP A 209 9.87 0.00 -10.66
N ASN A 210 11.12 -0.39 -10.92
CA ASN A 210 12.25 -0.04 -10.06
C ASN A 210 12.46 1.48 -9.98
N LEU A 211 12.44 2.15 -11.13
CA LEU A 211 12.56 3.59 -11.21
C LEU A 211 11.36 4.30 -10.58
N LEU A 212 10.14 3.76 -10.70
CA LEU A 212 8.99 4.26 -9.96
C LEU A 212 9.23 4.15 -8.44
N ALA A 213 9.70 3.01 -7.93
CA ALA A 213 10.00 2.83 -6.52
C ALA A 213 11.02 3.86 -6.02
N THR A 214 12.07 4.08 -6.83
CA THR A 214 13.12 5.07 -6.60
C THR A 214 12.54 6.48 -6.53
N ASN A 215 11.68 6.86 -7.49
CA ASN A 215 11.04 8.18 -7.54
C ASN A 215 10.10 8.44 -6.34
N ILE A 216 9.50 7.40 -5.77
CA ILE A 216 8.68 7.52 -4.55
C ILE A 216 9.57 7.54 -3.29
N GLY A 217 10.74 6.89 -3.35
CA GLY A 217 11.64 6.64 -2.22
C GLY A 217 11.17 5.47 -1.36
N ILE A 218 10.75 4.37 -1.99
CA ILE A 218 10.37 3.10 -1.33
C ILE A 218 11.13 1.91 -1.91
N LYS A 219 11.06 0.77 -1.24
CA LYS A 219 11.73 -0.47 -1.67
C LYS A 219 11.17 -0.96 -3.00
N PHE A 220 12.04 -1.48 -3.87
CA PHE A 220 11.64 -2.25 -5.05
C PHE A 220 11.79 -3.75 -4.80
N ILE A 221 10.83 -4.54 -5.27
CA ILE A 221 10.87 -6.01 -5.26
C ILE A 221 10.76 -6.50 -6.70
N PRO A 222 11.84 -7.03 -7.28
CA PRO A 222 11.81 -7.53 -8.64
C PRO A 222 11.05 -8.85 -8.72
N VAL A 223 10.16 -8.95 -9.69
CA VAL A 223 9.59 -10.21 -10.18
C VAL A 223 10.25 -10.52 -11.52
N LYS A 224 10.58 -11.77 -11.81
CA LYS A 224 10.96 -12.14 -13.17
C LYS A 224 9.67 -12.27 -13.98
N THR A 225 9.58 -11.63 -15.15
CA THR A 225 8.40 -11.66 -16.03
C THR A 225 7.81 -13.06 -16.15
N ASN A 226 6.50 -13.18 -15.92
CA ASN A 226 5.73 -14.42 -15.98
C ASN A 226 6.18 -15.51 -14.99
N ARG A 227 6.86 -15.14 -13.89
CA ARG A 227 7.25 -16.08 -12.82
C ARG A 227 6.41 -15.90 -11.56
N ASN A 228 6.70 -16.73 -10.56
CA ASN A 228 5.89 -16.85 -9.35
C ASN A 228 6.03 -15.61 -8.45
N PHE A 229 4.91 -14.91 -8.25
CA PHE A 229 4.82 -13.68 -7.46
C PHE A 229 5.14 -13.91 -5.97
N TYR A 230 4.60 -14.98 -5.37
CA TYR A 230 4.85 -15.33 -3.97
C TYR A 230 6.35 -15.53 -3.70
N ASN A 231 7.05 -16.22 -4.60
CA ASN A 231 8.48 -16.45 -4.45
C ASN A 231 9.29 -15.16 -4.53
N ALA A 232 8.87 -14.19 -5.35
CA ALA A 232 9.51 -12.88 -5.41
C ALA A 232 9.35 -12.10 -4.10
N LEU A 233 8.15 -12.12 -3.50
CA LEU A 233 7.92 -11.52 -2.18
C LEU A 233 8.78 -12.15 -1.08
N LYS A 234 8.91 -13.49 -1.08
CA LYS A 234 9.75 -14.22 -0.12
C LYS A 234 11.23 -13.86 -0.26
N LYS A 235 11.75 -13.85 -1.49
CA LYS A 235 13.13 -13.41 -1.78
C LYS A 235 13.35 -11.93 -1.42
N GLY A 236 12.31 -11.11 -1.60
CA GLY A 236 12.29 -9.71 -1.19
C GLY A 236 12.17 -9.49 0.32
N GLY A 237 12.06 -10.55 1.14
CA GLY A 237 11.95 -10.45 2.60
C GLY A 237 10.72 -9.69 3.09
N VAL A 238 9.61 -9.76 2.32
CA VAL A 238 8.33 -9.19 2.74
C VAL A 238 7.42 -10.21 3.38
N ILE A 239 7.47 -11.46 2.90
CA ILE A 239 6.72 -12.59 3.43
C ILE A 239 7.64 -13.73 3.85
#